data_AF-A0A4R3TCB1-F1
#
_entry.id   AF-A0A4R3TCB1-F1
#
_cell.length_a   1.000
_cell.length_b   1.000
_cell.length_c   1.000
_cell.angle_alpha   90.00
_cell.angle_beta   90.00
_cell.angle_gamma   90.00
#
_symmetry.space_group_name_H-M   'P 1'
#
loop_
_entity.id
_entity.type
_entity.pdbx_description
1 polymer ?
#
loop_
_entity_poly.entity_id
_entity_poly.type
_entity_poly.pdbx_seq_one_letter_code
_entity_poly.pdbx_strand_id
1 'polypeptide(L)'
;MTLRPGACCLALAAAVLGLSTMVAAQDRQTEAAPVYGVRLPEGYRDWKLISVAHEAGKNNDIRAILGNEIALRAYRAGTRPFPDGAVIVRLAWRFESSPRNDAVFPAPQSFVAGAATNVQVSVKDARRYAASGGWGYGQFEDGKPDPDEALTRSCAACHARLDGGEPGADRVFTDYAR
;
A
#
# COMPACT_ATOMS: atom_id res chain seq x y z
N MET A 1 -53.90 14.69 -25.40
CA MET A 1 -52.65 14.92 -24.62
C MET A 1 -51.47 14.57 -25.50
N THR A 2 -50.85 15.55 -26.15
CA THR A 2 -49.67 15.37 -27.00
C THR A 2 -48.43 15.39 -26.13
N LEU A 3 -47.79 14.24 -25.91
CA LEU A 3 -46.47 14.18 -25.27
C LEU A 3 -45.46 14.94 -26.14
N ARG A 4 -44.84 15.98 -25.58
CA ARG A 4 -43.78 16.75 -26.24
C ARG A 4 -42.52 15.88 -26.38
N PRO A 5 -41.98 15.66 -27.59
CA PRO A 5 -40.83 14.78 -27.83
C PRO A 5 -39.55 15.19 -27.08
N GLY A 6 -39.43 16.45 -26.64
CA GLY A 6 -38.29 16.91 -25.84
C GLY A 6 -38.19 16.29 -24.44
N ALA A 7 -39.30 15.87 -23.83
CA ALA A 7 -39.28 15.30 -22.47
C ALA A 7 -38.66 13.89 -22.42
N CYS A 8 -38.83 13.08 -23.48
CA CYS A 8 -38.21 11.75 -23.58
C CYS A 8 -36.68 11.82 -23.74
N CYS A 9 -36.18 12.73 -24.57
CA CYS A 9 -34.73 12.87 -24.78
C CYS A 9 -34.00 13.36 -23.51
N LEU A 10 -34.63 14.25 -22.73
CA LEU A 10 -34.08 14.72 -21.45
C LEU A 10 -34.09 13.62 -20.38
N ALA A 11 -35.12 12.77 -20.33
CA ALA A 11 -35.19 11.65 -19.39
C ALA A 11 -34.16 10.55 -19.71
N LEU A 12 -33.95 10.23 -21.00
CA LEU A 12 -32.92 9.26 -21.42
C LEU A 12 -31.51 9.76 -21.10
N ALA A 13 -31.21 11.04 -21.37
CA ALA A 13 -29.89 11.61 -21.06
C ALA A 13 -29.60 11.56 -19.55
N ALA A 14 -30.55 11.92 -18.70
CA ALA A 14 -30.39 11.85 -17.24
C ALA A 14 -30.17 10.42 -16.73
N ALA A 15 -30.84 9.42 -17.32
CA ALA A 15 -30.66 8.02 -16.96
C ALA A 15 -29.27 7.48 -17.36
N VAL A 16 -28.75 7.84 -18.54
CA VAL A 16 -27.42 7.42 -19.00
C VAL A 16 -26.30 8.09 -18.19
N LEU A 17 -26.44 9.38 -17.85
CA LEU A 17 -25.52 10.08 -16.95
C LEU A 17 -25.56 9.48 -15.52
N GLY A 18 -26.75 9.14 -15.01
CA GLY A 18 -26.91 8.51 -13.69
C GLY A 18 -26.30 7.10 -13.61
N LEU A 19 -26.43 6.30 -14.68
CA LEU A 19 -25.84 4.96 -14.72
C LEU A 19 -24.30 5.03 -14.81
N SER A 20 -23.77 5.98 -15.59
CA SER A 20 -22.32 6.16 -15.75
C SER A 20 -21.63 6.60 -14.45
N THR A 21 -22.27 7.45 -13.66
CA THR A 21 -21.71 7.89 -12.36
C THR A 21 -21.73 6.78 -11.32
N MET A 22 -22.75 5.91 -11.31
CA MET A 22 -22.79 4.76 -10.40
C MET A 22 -21.72 3.72 -10.72
N VAL A 23 -21.49 3.40 -12.00
CA VAL A 23 -20.44 2.46 -12.41
C VAL A 23 -19.05 3.01 -12.05
N ALA A 24 -18.77 4.28 -12.33
CA ALA A 24 -17.48 4.90 -11.97
C ALA A 24 -17.26 5.00 -10.45
N ALA A 25 -18.32 5.16 -9.65
CA ALA A 25 -18.24 5.15 -8.20
C ALA A 25 -17.98 3.74 -7.64
N GLN A 26 -18.59 2.70 -8.23
CA GLN A 26 -18.31 1.30 -7.90
C GLN A 26 -16.88 0.90 -8.25
N ASP A 27 -16.39 1.24 -9.45
CA ASP A 27 -14.99 0.99 -9.83
C ASP A 27 -14.00 1.70 -8.91
N ARG A 28 -14.31 2.94 -8.49
CA ARG A 28 -13.49 3.62 -7.50
C ARG A 28 -13.55 2.96 -6.13
N GLN A 29 -14.63 2.30 -5.74
CA GLN A 29 -14.68 1.59 -4.45
C GLN A 29 -13.90 0.27 -4.50
N THR A 30 -13.88 -0.44 -5.62
CA THR A 30 -13.17 -1.72 -5.78
C THR A 30 -11.64 -1.58 -5.83
N GLU A 31 -11.11 -0.38 -6.03
CA GLU A 31 -9.66 -0.11 -5.99
C GLU A 31 -9.10 0.18 -4.59
N ALA A 32 -9.96 0.41 -3.59
CA ALA A 32 -9.53 0.69 -2.23
C ALA A 32 -9.50 -0.61 -1.40
N ALA A 33 -8.42 -0.81 -0.66
CA ALA A 33 -8.33 -1.86 0.35
C ALA A 33 -9.44 -1.67 1.41
N PRO A 34 -10.01 -2.78 1.92
CA PRO A 34 -11.10 -2.70 2.89
C PRO A 34 -10.64 -2.07 4.22
N VAL A 35 -11.57 -1.83 5.13
CA VAL A 35 -11.33 -1.32 6.51
C VAL A 35 -10.84 0.14 6.58
N TYR A 36 -9.72 0.48 5.93
CA TYR A 36 -9.09 1.81 6.01
C TYR A 36 -9.27 2.63 4.72
N GLY A 37 -9.71 2.01 3.62
CA GLY A 37 -9.90 2.68 2.33
C GLY A 37 -8.58 3.24 1.76
N VAL A 38 -7.48 2.54 2.04
CA VAL A 38 -6.15 2.84 1.48
C VAL A 38 -6.13 2.37 0.03
N ARG A 39 -5.49 3.13 -0.86
CA ARG A 39 -5.32 2.79 -2.28
C ARG A 39 -3.85 2.57 -2.58
N LEU A 40 -3.56 1.84 -3.65
CA LEU A 40 -2.21 1.74 -4.19
C LEU A 40 -1.85 3.10 -4.82
N PRO A 41 -0.84 3.83 -4.33
CA PRO A 41 -0.52 5.15 -4.87
C PRO A 41 0.01 5.03 -6.31
N GLU A 42 -0.47 5.86 -7.22
CA GLU A 42 0.07 5.90 -8.58
C GLU A 42 1.56 6.34 -8.57
N GLY A 43 2.38 5.74 -9.44
CA GLY A 43 3.79 6.09 -9.56
C GLY A 43 4.66 5.71 -8.35
N TYR A 44 4.15 4.96 -7.37
CA TYR A 44 4.90 4.60 -6.16
C TYR A 44 6.23 3.88 -6.43
N ARG A 45 6.37 3.22 -7.58
CA ARG A 45 7.60 2.53 -7.98
C ARG A 45 8.76 3.48 -8.27
N ASP A 46 8.47 4.76 -8.54
CA ASP A 46 9.47 5.81 -8.73
C ASP A 46 9.80 6.56 -7.43
N TRP A 47 9.14 6.20 -6.32
CA TRP A 47 9.38 6.81 -5.02
C TRP A 47 10.74 6.40 -4.46
N LYS A 48 11.24 7.20 -3.51
CA LYS A 48 12.59 7.02 -2.97
C LYS A 48 12.64 5.82 -2.03
N LEU A 49 13.72 5.04 -2.16
CA LEU A 49 14.03 3.95 -1.24
C LEU A 49 14.28 4.51 0.17
N ILE A 50 13.59 3.91 1.15
CA ILE A 50 13.82 4.09 2.57
C ILE A 50 14.80 3.02 3.06
N SER A 51 14.52 1.75 2.76
CA SER A 51 15.31 0.61 3.23
C SER A 51 14.97 -0.67 2.45
N VAL A 52 15.70 -1.75 2.75
CA VAL A 52 15.45 -3.11 2.27
C VAL A 52 15.34 -4.06 3.46
N ALA A 53 14.59 -5.15 3.29
CA ALA A 53 14.47 -6.20 4.31
C ALA A 53 14.40 -7.58 3.67
N HIS A 54 14.90 -8.59 4.39
CA HIS A 54 14.70 -10.00 4.07
C HIS A 54 13.97 -10.62 5.25
N GLU A 55 12.79 -11.23 5.03
CA GLU A 55 12.19 -12.11 6.02
C GLU A 55 12.45 -13.57 5.66
N ALA A 56 13.21 -14.25 6.51
CA ALA A 56 13.46 -15.67 6.40
C ALA A 56 12.27 -16.52 6.89
N GLY A 57 12.39 -17.84 6.78
CA GLY A 57 11.42 -18.78 7.34
C GLY A 57 10.20 -18.96 6.44
N LYS A 58 8.99 -18.82 7.00
CA LYS A 58 7.74 -19.14 6.27
C LYS A 58 7.43 -18.18 5.12
N ASN A 59 7.82 -16.91 5.25
CA ASN A 59 7.58 -15.91 4.21
C ASN A 59 8.66 -15.96 3.12
N ASN A 60 9.92 -16.15 3.52
CA ASN A 60 11.11 -16.22 2.66
C ASN A 60 11.09 -15.19 1.51
N ASP A 61 10.92 -13.93 1.87
CA ASP A 61 10.74 -12.83 0.92
C ASP A 61 11.84 -11.76 1.06
N ILE A 62 12.09 -11.04 -0.03
CA ILE A 62 12.93 -9.84 -0.05
C ILE A 62 12.04 -8.63 -0.35
N ARG A 63 12.34 -7.51 0.30
CA ARG A 63 11.48 -6.33 0.33
C ARG A 63 12.25 -5.07 0.05
N ALA A 64 11.60 -4.16 -0.68
CA ALA A 64 12.00 -2.77 -0.79
C ALA A 64 10.93 -1.91 -0.12
N ILE A 65 11.35 -0.98 0.73
CA ILE A 65 10.45 -0.04 1.40
C ILE A 65 10.69 1.32 0.77
N LEU A 66 9.65 1.88 0.15
CA LEU A 66 9.67 3.17 -0.53
C LEU A 66 8.80 4.17 0.24
N GLY A 67 9.14 5.45 0.14
CA GLY A 67 8.39 6.52 0.79
C GLY A 67 8.12 7.69 -0.13
N ASN A 68 7.00 8.36 0.09
CA ASN A 68 6.79 9.67 -0.52
C ASN A 68 7.72 10.71 0.11
N GLU A 69 7.74 11.91 -0.48
CA GLU A 69 8.59 13.01 -0.03
C GLU A 69 8.35 13.42 1.44
N ILE A 70 7.12 13.27 1.95
CA ILE A 70 6.81 13.57 3.36
C ILE A 70 7.48 12.54 4.28
N ALA A 71 7.33 11.24 3.99
CA ALA A 71 7.96 10.17 4.75
C ALA A 71 9.49 10.30 4.72
N LEU A 72 10.09 10.54 3.54
CA LEU A 72 11.54 10.67 3.42
C LEU A 72 12.11 11.85 4.19
N ARG A 73 11.43 13.01 4.18
CA ARG A 73 11.85 14.17 4.99
C ARG A 73 11.80 13.84 6.48
N ALA A 74 10.72 13.19 6.94
CA ALA A 74 10.59 12.78 8.33
C ALA A 74 11.72 11.82 8.74
N TYR A 75 11.99 10.80 7.91
CA TYR A 75 13.10 9.86 8.13
C TYR A 75 14.46 10.54 8.23
N ARG A 76 14.79 11.42 7.28
CA ARG A 76 16.08 12.14 7.26
C ARG A 76 16.25 13.07 8.45
N ALA A 77 15.16 13.69 8.91
CA ALA A 77 15.15 14.58 10.06
C ALA A 77 15.01 13.83 11.41
N GLY A 78 14.80 12.52 11.42
CA GLY A 78 14.50 11.76 12.63
C GLY A 78 13.17 12.14 13.28
N THR A 79 12.20 12.62 12.50
CA THR A 79 10.89 13.06 12.98
C THR A 79 9.95 11.87 13.18
N ARG A 80 9.60 11.60 14.43
CA ARG A 80 8.47 10.75 14.83
C ARG A 80 7.62 11.48 15.88
N PRO A 81 6.28 11.34 15.87
CA PRO A 81 5.47 10.63 14.88
C PRO A 81 5.60 11.22 13.47
N PHE A 82 5.32 10.41 12.45
CA PHE A 82 5.32 10.88 11.07
C PHE A 82 4.25 11.95 10.86
N PRO A 83 4.49 12.97 10.02
CA PRO A 83 3.47 13.95 9.64
C PRO A 83 2.33 13.30 8.86
N ASP A 84 1.12 13.84 9.01
CA ASP A 84 -0.04 13.46 8.17
C ASP A 84 0.30 13.59 6.68
N GLY A 85 -0.18 12.65 5.89
CA GLY A 85 0.16 12.50 4.47
C GLY A 85 1.45 11.73 4.20
N ALA A 86 2.22 11.33 5.22
CA ALA A 86 3.30 10.36 5.03
C ALA A 86 2.74 9.04 4.48
N VAL A 87 3.37 8.51 3.43
CA VAL A 87 3.02 7.21 2.85
C VAL A 87 4.27 6.36 2.72
N ILE A 88 4.18 5.14 3.23
CA ILE A 88 5.23 4.12 3.16
C ILE A 88 4.67 2.94 2.37
N VAL A 89 5.41 2.49 1.36
CA VAL A 89 5.04 1.36 0.51
C VAL A 89 6.10 0.27 0.62
N ARG A 90 5.70 -0.93 1.01
CA ARG A 90 6.55 -2.12 1.04
C ARG A 90 6.23 -2.99 -0.16
N LEU A 91 7.21 -3.18 -1.04
CA LEU A 91 7.14 -4.14 -2.14
C LEU A 91 7.78 -5.44 -1.68
N ALA A 92 7.17 -6.57 -2.03
CA ALA A 92 7.66 -7.89 -1.67
C ALA A 92 7.77 -8.81 -2.88
N TRP A 93 8.84 -9.59 -2.89
CA TRP A 93 9.12 -10.63 -3.87
C TRP A 93 9.64 -11.87 -3.16
N ARG A 94 9.46 -13.03 -3.78
CA ARG A 94 10.15 -14.24 -3.33
C ARG A 94 11.66 -14.03 -3.34
N PHE A 95 12.34 -14.47 -2.28
CA PHE A 95 13.78 -14.48 -2.21
C PHE A 95 14.30 -15.77 -2.84
N GLU A 96 14.86 -15.68 -4.05
CA GLU A 96 15.21 -16.85 -4.87
C GLU A 96 16.70 -16.86 -5.21
N SER A 97 17.30 -18.05 -5.29
CA SER A 97 18.66 -18.19 -5.82
C SER A 97 18.67 -17.85 -7.31
N SER A 98 19.81 -17.37 -7.81
CA SER A 98 19.99 -17.05 -9.23
C SER A 98 21.07 -17.93 -9.84
N PRO A 99 20.70 -19.11 -10.41
CA PRO A 99 21.66 -19.97 -11.12
C PRO A 99 22.38 -19.24 -12.25
N ARG A 100 21.69 -18.29 -12.90
CA ARG A 100 22.28 -17.44 -13.94
C ARG A 100 23.43 -16.59 -13.40
N ASN A 101 23.26 -15.96 -12.24
CA ASN A 101 24.33 -15.16 -11.63
C ASN A 101 25.41 -16.06 -11.04
N ASP A 102 25.02 -17.17 -10.41
CA ASP A 102 25.94 -18.13 -9.80
C ASP A 102 26.89 -18.75 -10.82
N ALA A 103 26.47 -18.93 -12.08
CA ALA A 103 27.33 -19.38 -13.17
C ALA A 103 28.54 -18.44 -13.46
N VAL A 104 28.51 -17.20 -12.96
CA VAL A 104 29.59 -16.22 -13.10
C VAL A 104 30.54 -16.22 -11.90
N PHE A 105 30.09 -16.71 -10.73
CA PHE A 105 30.87 -16.67 -9.50
C PHE A 105 31.58 -18.01 -9.21
N PRO A 106 32.66 -18.02 -8.40
CA PRO A 106 33.38 -19.25 -8.04
C PRO A 106 32.54 -20.28 -7.26
N ALA A 107 31.43 -19.85 -6.66
CA ALA A 107 30.48 -20.70 -5.95
C ALA A 107 29.08 -20.05 -5.91
N PRO A 108 28.00 -20.83 -5.77
CA PRO A 108 26.64 -20.31 -5.64
C PRO A 108 26.50 -19.39 -4.42
N GLN A 109 26.05 -18.17 -4.64
CA GLN A 109 25.91 -17.13 -3.59
C GLN A 109 24.91 -16.03 -3.93
N SER A 110 24.33 -16.05 -5.13
CA SER A 110 23.50 -14.97 -5.65
C SER A 110 22.04 -15.23 -5.34
N PHE A 111 21.37 -14.23 -4.79
CA PHE A 111 19.93 -14.23 -4.58
C PHE A 111 19.31 -12.97 -5.17
N VAL A 112 18.08 -13.10 -5.66
CA VAL A 112 17.37 -12.05 -6.40
C VAL A 112 15.91 -12.00 -5.99
N ALA A 113 15.26 -10.89 -6.34
CA ALA A 113 13.81 -10.78 -6.32
C ALA A 113 13.21 -11.65 -7.43
N GLY A 114 12.49 -12.69 -7.04
CA GLY A 114 11.71 -13.55 -7.93
C GLY A 114 10.32 -12.98 -8.21
N ALA A 115 9.32 -13.85 -8.19
CA ALA A 115 7.93 -13.44 -8.38
C ALA A 115 7.48 -12.44 -7.29
N ALA A 116 6.78 -11.38 -7.72
CA ALA A 116 6.14 -10.44 -6.79
C ALA A 116 5.06 -11.18 -5.98
N THR A 117 4.92 -10.83 -4.71
CA THR A 117 3.92 -11.45 -3.81
C THR A 117 2.84 -10.44 -3.46
N ASN A 118 3.22 -9.34 -2.80
CA ASN A 118 2.30 -8.27 -2.46
C ASN A 118 2.98 -6.91 -2.40
N VAL A 119 2.14 -5.89 -2.41
CA VAL A 119 2.49 -4.51 -2.08
C VAL A 119 1.65 -4.10 -0.89
N GLN A 120 2.30 -3.63 0.17
CA GLN A 120 1.61 -3.12 1.35
C GLN A 120 1.82 -1.63 1.48
N VAL A 121 0.77 -0.91 1.84
CA VAL A 121 0.73 0.55 1.90
C VAL A 121 0.28 0.98 3.29
N SER A 122 1.05 1.86 3.92
CA SER A 122 0.72 2.51 5.18
C SER A 122 0.60 4.02 4.95
N VAL A 123 -0.52 4.62 5.36
CA VAL A 123 -0.82 6.05 5.19
C VAL A 123 -1.03 6.70 6.55
N LYS A 124 -0.29 7.78 6.84
CA LYS A 124 -0.47 8.59 8.04
C LYS A 124 -1.60 9.58 7.84
N ASP A 125 -2.59 9.52 8.73
CA ASP A 125 -3.61 10.55 8.92
C ASP A 125 -4.17 10.37 10.34
N ALA A 126 -3.71 11.20 11.27
CA ALA A 126 -4.02 11.10 12.68
C ALA A 126 -5.51 11.18 12.97
N ARG A 127 -6.26 11.96 12.17
CA ARG A 127 -7.69 12.16 12.34
C ARG A 127 -8.48 11.02 11.71
N ARG A 128 -8.22 10.71 10.45
CA ARG A 128 -8.93 9.66 9.71
C ARG A 128 -8.72 8.28 10.30
N TYR A 129 -7.53 8.01 10.83
CA TYR A 129 -7.12 6.70 11.33
C TYR A 129 -6.92 6.67 12.85
N ALA A 130 -7.65 7.51 13.60
CA ALA A 130 -7.53 7.60 15.05
C ALA A 130 -7.67 6.22 15.74
N ALA A 131 -8.59 5.37 15.27
CA ALA A 131 -8.84 4.04 15.81
C ALA A 131 -7.67 3.05 15.60
N SER A 132 -6.75 3.33 14.68
CA SER A 132 -5.57 2.52 14.38
C SER A 132 -4.26 3.26 14.65
N GLY A 133 -4.29 4.24 15.56
CA GLY A 133 -3.11 5.00 15.98
C GLY A 133 -2.59 5.97 14.91
N GLY A 134 -3.48 6.49 14.08
CA GLY A 134 -3.17 7.47 13.04
C GLY A 134 -2.64 6.86 11.74
N TRP A 135 -2.71 5.54 11.57
CA TRP A 135 -2.24 4.84 10.38
C TRP A 135 -3.34 4.00 9.72
N GLY A 136 -3.54 4.18 8.43
CA GLY A 136 -4.35 3.31 7.58
C GLY A 136 -3.46 2.31 6.85
N TYR A 137 -3.97 1.10 6.63
CA TYR A 137 -3.23 0.00 6.01
C TYR A 137 -3.98 -0.54 4.79
N GLY A 138 -3.24 -1.06 3.81
CA GLY A 138 -3.80 -1.80 2.68
C GLY A 138 -2.78 -2.78 2.10
N GLN A 139 -3.25 -3.95 1.67
CA GLN A 139 -2.46 -4.92 0.93
C GLN A 139 -3.02 -5.07 -0.48
N PHE A 140 -2.11 -5.22 -1.45
CA PHE A 140 -2.43 -5.35 -2.86
C PHE A 140 -1.66 -6.50 -3.48
N GLU A 141 -2.35 -7.31 -4.28
CA GLU A 141 -1.82 -8.44 -5.03
C GLU A 141 -2.17 -8.23 -6.50
N ASP A 142 -1.17 -8.31 -7.38
CA ASP A 142 -1.32 -7.99 -8.82
C ASP A 142 -2.01 -6.64 -9.09
N GLY A 143 -1.72 -5.66 -8.23
CA GLY A 143 -2.26 -4.30 -8.32
C GLY A 143 -3.70 -4.14 -7.83
N LYS A 144 -4.33 -5.19 -7.33
CA LYS A 144 -5.71 -5.18 -6.79
C LYS A 144 -5.69 -5.28 -5.27
N PRO A 145 -6.62 -4.63 -4.56
CA PRO A 145 -6.69 -4.77 -3.12
C PRO A 145 -7.05 -6.20 -2.72
N ASP A 146 -6.40 -6.70 -1.67
CA ASP A 146 -6.79 -7.94 -1.04
C ASP A 146 -8.18 -7.75 -0.38
N PRO A 147 -9.18 -8.59 -0.70
CA PRO A 147 -10.53 -8.45 -0.17
C PRO A 147 -10.68 -8.93 1.28
N ASP A 148 -9.67 -9.59 1.87
CA ASP A 148 -9.75 -10.10 3.24
C ASP A 148 -9.67 -8.96 4.27
N GLU A 149 -10.82 -8.63 4.86
CA GLU A 149 -10.89 -7.67 5.96
C GLU A 149 -10.13 -8.12 7.20
N ALA A 150 -10.10 -9.42 7.50
CA ALA A 150 -9.45 -9.93 8.70
C ALA A 150 -7.92 -9.74 8.58
N LEU A 151 -7.36 -10.03 7.41
CA LEU A 151 -5.98 -9.69 7.08
C LEU A 151 -5.73 -8.19 7.29
N THR A 152 -6.56 -7.33 6.69
CA THR A 152 -6.35 -5.88 6.76
C THR A 152 -6.46 -5.33 8.19
N ARG A 153 -7.41 -5.82 9.00
CA ARG A 153 -7.54 -5.47 10.43
C ARG A 153 -6.33 -5.92 11.25
N SER A 154 -5.71 -7.03 10.88
CA SER A 154 -4.54 -7.56 11.60
C SER A 154 -3.32 -6.65 11.52
N CYS A 155 -3.17 -5.86 10.44
CA CYS A 155 -2.05 -4.95 10.22
C CYS A 155 -1.88 -3.97 11.39
N ALA A 156 -2.95 -3.24 11.75
CA ALA A 156 -2.89 -2.25 12.83
C ALA A 156 -2.57 -2.89 14.18
N ALA A 157 -3.11 -4.07 14.47
CA ALA A 157 -2.86 -4.79 15.72
C ALA A 157 -1.42 -5.28 15.82
N CYS A 158 -0.84 -5.78 14.72
CA CYS A 158 0.56 -6.21 14.67
C CYS A 158 1.50 -5.01 14.85
N HIS A 159 1.26 -3.92 14.11
CA HIS A 159 2.07 -2.71 14.16
C HIS A 159 2.00 -1.99 15.53
N ALA A 160 0.86 -2.04 16.23
CA ALA A 160 0.74 -1.49 17.58
C ALA A 160 1.63 -2.20 18.63
N ARG A 161 2.03 -3.47 18.38
CA ARG A 161 2.91 -4.20 19.31
C ARG A 161 4.31 -3.61 19.34
N LEU A 162 4.77 -3.03 18.24
CA LEU A 162 6.09 -2.40 18.17
C LEU A 162 6.21 -1.28 19.19
N ASP A 163 5.20 -0.42 19.30
CA ASP A 163 5.20 0.69 20.26
C ASP A 163 5.33 0.22 21.73
N GLY A 164 4.91 -1.01 22.03
CA GLY A 164 5.06 -1.61 23.36
C GLY A 164 6.49 -2.01 23.69
N GLY A 165 7.31 -2.33 22.68
CA GLY A 165 8.74 -2.64 22.84
C GLY A 165 9.66 -1.44 22.55
N GLU A 166 9.19 -0.49 21.74
CA GLU A 166 9.92 0.70 21.31
C GLU A 166 8.98 1.93 21.31
N PRO A 167 8.81 2.59 22.48
CA PRO A 167 8.01 3.80 22.55
C PRO A 167 8.52 4.87 21.58
N GLY A 168 7.63 5.43 20.77
CA GLY A 168 7.98 6.44 19.78
C GLY A 168 8.32 5.89 18.39
N ALA A 169 8.31 4.57 18.20
CA ALA A 169 8.40 3.95 16.87
C ALA A 169 7.25 4.36 15.93
N ASP A 170 6.16 4.92 16.47
CA ASP A 170 5.00 5.37 15.70
C ASP A 170 4.47 4.28 14.76
N ARG A 171 4.45 3.03 15.25
CA ARG A 171 3.96 1.86 14.51
C ARG A 171 4.73 1.53 13.24
N VAL A 172 5.95 2.03 13.05
CA VAL A 172 6.73 1.81 11.83
C VAL A 172 8.05 1.13 12.16
N PHE A 173 8.15 -0.16 11.77
CA PHE A 173 9.31 -1.03 11.99
C PHE A 173 10.57 -0.64 11.20
N THR A 174 10.40 0.07 10.08
CA THR A 174 11.50 0.36 9.18
C THR A 174 12.22 1.63 9.63
N ASP A 175 13.54 1.54 9.78
CA ASP A 175 14.42 2.69 9.85
C ASP A 175 15.01 3.07 8.49
N TYR A 176 15.46 4.31 8.38
CA TYR A 176 16.07 4.82 7.16
C TYR A 176 17.48 4.24 6.99
N ALA A 177 17.70 3.50 5.90
CA ALA A 177 19.03 3.02 5.51
C ALA A 177 19.84 4.20 4.95
N ARG A 178 20.83 4.66 5.72
CA ARG A 178 21.72 5.78 5.38
C ARG A 178 22.90 5.34 4.52
#